data_AF-A0A3M8DJB0-F1
#
_entry.id   AF-A0A3M8DJB0-F1
#
_cell.length_a   1.000
_cell.length_b   1.000
_cell.length_c   1.000
_cell.angle_alpha   90.00
_cell.angle_beta   90.00
_cell.angle_gamma   90.00
#
_symmetry.space_group_name_H-M   'P 1'
#
loop_
_entity.id
_entity.type
_entity.pdbx_description
1 polymer ?
#
loop_
_entity_poly.entity_id
_entity_poly.type
_entity_poly.pdbx_seq_one_letter_code
_entity_poly.pdbx_strand_id
1 'polypeptide(L)'
;MEQTNVYTQKEILDKARELAAMISRTNEVDFFKRAELQIKHNERVQELIDSLKQKQKQMVMFESINKPELVKKVEEEFNAMQDELDSIPIVTEFKQSQVDVNDLLQMVTNVITNTVSERIILDTGGNPLTGETGGGPEKKHDGGCCS
;
A
#
# COMPACT_ATOMS: atom_id res chain seq x y z
N MET A 1 36.80 -10.33 12.80
CA MET A 1 36.16 -9.68 11.65
C MET A 1 35.08 -10.64 11.19
N GLU A 2 33.83 -10.39 11.56
CA GLU A 2 32.72 -11.21 11.06
C GLU A 2 32.70 -11.10 9.53
N GLN A 3 32.70 -12.24 8.85
CA GLN A 3 32.58 -12.29 7.40
C GLN A 3 31.17 -11.80 7.06
N THR A 4 31.06 -10.59 6.50
CA THR A 4 29.83 -10.11 5.87
C THR A 4 29.64 -10.92 4.59
N ASN A 5 28.92 -12.03 4.70
CA ASN A 5 28.42 -12.73 3.51
C ASN A 5 27.51 -11.76 2.76
N VAL A 6 27.93 -11.38 1.55
CA VAL A 6 27.13 -10.55 0.67
C VAL A 6 26.01 -11.41 0.10
N TYR A 7 24.77 -11.07 0.44
CA TYR A 7 23.60 -11.75 -0.13
C TYR A 7 23.39 -11.35 -1.58
N THR A 8 23.04 -12.33 -2.42
CA THR A 8 22.61 -12.08 -3.79
C THR A 8 21.17 -11.55 -3.83
N GLN A 9 20.82 -10.81 -4.89
CA GLN A 9 19.45 -10.36 -5.10
C GLN A 9 18.44 -11.52 -5.11
N LYS A 10 18.85 -12.67 -5.65
CA LYS A 10 18.01 -13.88 -5.68
C LYS A 10 17.66 -14.34 -4.26
N GLU A 11 18.64 -14.44 -3.36
CA GLU A 11 18.42 -14.88 -1.98
C GLU A 11 17.48 -13.92 -1.23
N ILE A 12 17.63 -12.60 -1.44
CA ILE A 12 16.72 -11.61 -0.86
C ILE A 12 15.29 -11.79 -1.39
N LEU A 13 15.12 -12.01 -2.70
CA LEU A 13 13.81 -12.25 -3.29
C LEU A 13 13.18 -13.56 -2.80
N ASP A 14 13.98 -14.60 -2.59
CA ASP A 14 13.50 -15.87 -2.03
C ASP A 14 13.00 -15.68 -0.58
N LYS A 15 13.71 -14.89 0.23
CA LYS A 15 13.24 -14.50 1.57
C LYS A 15 12.00 -13.61 1.56
N ALA A 16 11.90 -12.69 0.60
CA ALA A 16 10.69 -11.89 0.42
C ALA A 16 9.48 -12.76 0.05
N ARG A 17 9.66 -13.81 -0.76
CA ARG A 17 8.60 -14.78 -1.09
C ARG A 17 8.18 -15.61 0.13
N GLU A 18 9.13 -16.06 0.93
CA GLU A 18 8.83 -16.74 2.21
C GLU A 18 7.99 -15.83 3.13
N LEU A 19 8.38 -14.57 3.27
CA LEU A 19 7.63 -13.57 4.04
C LEU A 19 6.23 -13.33 3.49
N ALA A 20 6.10 -13.17 2.17
CA ALA A 20 4.80 -13.03 1.52
C ALA A 20 3.89 -14.25 1.76
N ALA A 21 4.45 -15.47 1.76
CA ALA A 21 3.70 -16.68 2.07
C ALA A 21 3.20 -16.69 3.53
N MET A 22 3.99 -16.17 4.48
CA MET A 22 3.56 -16.01 5.87
C MET A 22 2.45 -14.97 5.99
N ILE A 23 2.61 -13.79 5.37
CA ILE A 23 1.59 -12.74 5.34
C ILE A 23 0.27 -13.26 4.75
N SER A 24 0.34 -14.11 3.71
CA SER A 24 -0.87 -14.66 3.08
C SER A 24 -1.72 -15.56 3.98
N ARG A 25 -1.18 -15.95 5.15
CA ARG A 25 -1.80 -16.82 6.16
C ARG A 25 -2.15 -16.06 7.45
N THR A 26 -2.16 -14.73 7.45
CA THR A 26 -2.62 -13.93 8.59
C THR A 26 -4.14 -13.77 8.58
N ASN A 27 -4.68 -13.32 9.72
CA ASN A 27 -6.12 -13.15 9.90
C ASN A 27 -6.70 -12.07 8.97
N GLU A 28 -5.95 -11.00 8.74
CA GLU A 28 -6.33 -9.89 7.86
C GLU A 28 -6.52 -10.42 6.42
N VAL A 29 -5.58 -11.24 5.95
CA VAL A 29 -5.68 -11.84 4.61
C VAL A 29 -6.76 -12.91 4.53
N ASP A 30 -6.98 -13.69 5.59
CA ASP A 30 -8.09 -14.65 5.63
C ASP A 30 -9.46 -13.96 5.60
N PHE A 31 -9.62 -12.88 6.36
CA PHE A 31 -10.83 -12.06 6.35
C PHE A 31 -11.07 -11.45 4.96
N PHE A 32 -10.04 -10.91 4.32
CA PHE A 32 -10.10 -10.42 2.94
C PHE A 32 -10.58 -11.50 1.97
N LYS A 33 -10.02 -12.72 2.03
CA LYS A 33 -10.44 -13.85 1.17
C LYS A 33 -11.91 -14.21 1.37
N ARG A 34 -12.39 -14.22 2.61
CA ARG A 34 -13.80 -14.53 2.93
C ARG A 34 -14.74 -13.45 2.43
N ALA A 35 -14.40 -12.17 2.63
CA ALA A 35 -15.20 -11.05 2.13
C ALA A 35 -15.22 -11.05 0.59
N GLU A 36 -14.08 -11.30 -0.06
CA GLU A 36 -13.99 -11.41 -1.52
C GLU A 36 -14.90 -12.52 -2.07
N LEU A 37 -14.93 -13.68 -1.41
CA LEU A 37 -15.77 -14.80 -1.83
C LEU A 37 -17.27 -14.45 -1.74
N GLN A 38 -17.68 -13.77 -0.66
CA GLN A 38 -19.05 -13.30 -0.50
C GLN A 38 -19.45 -12.31 -1.60
N ILE A 39 -18.56 -11.37 -1.93
CA ILE A 39 -18.76 -10.42 -3.02
C ILE A 39 -18.90 -11.12 -4.38
N LYS A 40 -18.06 -12.12 -4.66
CA LYS A 40 -18.11 -12.89 -5.91
C LYS A 40 -19.41 -13.67 -6.09
N HIS A 41 -20.02 -14.14 -5.01
CA HIS A 41 -21.28 -14.89 -5.05
C HIS A 41 -22.54 -14.03 -4.91
N ASN A 42 -22.41 -12.72 -4.65
CA ASN A 42 -23.55 -11.83 -4.54
C ASN A 42 -23.94 -11.26 -5.91
N GLU A 43 -25.05 -11.75 -6.48
CA GLU A 43 -25.55 -11.34 -7.79
C GLU A 43 -25.78 -9.83 -7.90
N ARG A 44 -26.42 -9.21 -6.89
CA ARG A 44 -26.69 -7.77 -6.89
C ARG A 44 -25.41 -6.94 -6.96
N VAL A 45 -24.39 -7.32 -6.19
CA VAL A 45 -23.08 -6.66 -6.21
C VAL A 45 -22.41 -6.81 -7.57
N GLN A 46 -22.45 -7.99 -8.17
CA GLN A 46 -21.87 -8.20 -9.51
C GLN A 46 -22.58 -7.36 -10.58
N GLU A 47 -23.92 -7.28 -10.55
CA GLU A 47 -24.71 -6.44 -11.45
C GLU A 47 -24.36 -4.95 -11.32
N LEU A 48 -24.23 -4.45 -10.10
CA LEU A 48 -23.83 -3.07 -9.83
C LEU A 48 -22.40 -2.80 -10.32
N ILE A 49 -21.46 -3.71 -10.05
CA ILE A 49 -20.07 -3.60 -10.53
C ILE A 49 -20.02 -3.54 -12.06
N ASP A 50 -20.77 -4.40 -12.75
CA ASP A 50 -20.77 -4.41 -14.21
C ASP A 50 -21.44 -3.17 -14.80
N SER A 51 -22.49 -2.67 -14.15
CA SER A 51 -23.12 -1.39 -14.51
C SER A 51 -22.15 -0.21 -14.32
N LEU A 52 -21.42 -0.15 -13.20
CA LEU A 52 -20.40 0.85 -12.93
C LEU A 52 -19.29 0.82 -13.99
N LYS A 53 -18.79 -0.36 -14.38
CA LYS A 53 -17.80 -0.50 -15.47
C LYS A 53 -18.33 0.03 -16.81
N GLN A 54 -19.60 -0.20 -17.13
CA GLN A 54 -20.22 0.33 -18.35
C GLN A 54 -20.29 1.86 -18.30
N LYS A 55 -20.68 2.44 -17.16
CA LYS A 55 -20.72 3.89 -16.95
C LYS A 55 -19.33 4.53 -17.05
N GLN A 56 -18.30 3.93 -16.47
CA GLN A 56 -16.92 4.40 -16.64
C GLN A 56 -16.48 4.43 -18.11
N LYS A 57 -16.79 3.38 -18.87
CA LYS A 57 -16.51 3.37 -20.33
C LYS A 57 -17.26 4.47 -21.06
N GLN A 58 -18.51 4.75 -20.68
CA GLN A 58 -19.29 5.85 -21.24
C GLN A 58 -18.68 7.21 -20.90
N MET A 59 -18.21 7.43 -19.67
CA MET A 59 -17.51 8.65 -19.26
C MET A 59 -16.27 8.87 -20.13
N VAL A 60 -15.37 7.87 -20.21
CA VAL A 60 -14.15 7.94 -21.04
C VAL A 60 -14.48 8.20 -22.52
N MET A 61 -15.53 7.57 -23.05
CA MET A 61 -16.00 7.83 -24.41
C MET A 61 -16.45 9.28 -24.59
N PHE A 62 -17.28 9.82 -23.67
CA PHE A 62 -17.79 11.18 -23.74
C PHE A 62 -16.71 12.25 -23.53
N GLU A 63 -15.72 11.97 -22.69
CA GLU A 63 -14.50 12.78 -22.55
C GLU A 63 -13.73 12.82 -23.87
N SER A 64 -13.53 11.67 -24.53
CA SER A 64 -12.77 11.60 -25.79
C SER A 64 -13.39 12.40 -26.94
N ILE A 65 -14.72 12.57 -26.93
CA ILE A 65 -15.47 13.37 -27.92
C ILE A 65 -15.83 14.77 -27.42
N ASN A 66 -15.21 15.24 -26.32
CA ASN A 66 -15.39 16.57 -25.73
C ASN A 66 -16.85 16.95 -25.44
N LYS A 67 -17.63 16.04 -24.83
CA LYS A 67 -19.02 16.29 -24.41
C LYS A 67 -19.16 16.35 -22.88
N PRO A 68 -18.69 17.43 -22.22
CA PRO A 68 -18.64 17.53 -20.76
C PRO A 68 -20.03 17.44 -20.09
N GLU A 69 -21.06 17.97 -20.74
CA GLU A 69 -22.45 17.88 -20.25
C GLU A 69 -22.95 16.44 -20.11
N LEU A 70 -22.50 15.54 -21.00
CA LEU A 70 -22.86 14.13 -20.95
C LEU A 70 -22.00 13.38 -19.94
N VAL A 71 -20.71 13.72 -19.82
CA VAL A 71 -19.83 13.17 -18.78
C VAL A 71 -20.44 13.41 -17.41
N LYS A 72 -20.86 14.65 -17.12
CA LYS A 72 -21.45 15.01 -15.82
C LYS A 72 -22.72 14.20 -15.50
N LYS A 73 -23.60 13.98 -16.49
CA LYS A 73 -24.80 13.15 -16.28
C LYS A 73 -24.45 11.70 -15.96
N VAL A 74 -23.50 11.12 -16.69
CA VAL A 74 -23.05 9.75 -16.44
C VAL A 74 -22.34 9.65 -15.09
N GLU A 75 -21.58 10.67 -14.69
CA GLU A 75 -20.93 10.76 -13.38
C GLU A 75 -21.95 10.80 -12.23
N GLU A 76 -23.03 11.58 -12.36
CA GLU A 76 -24.12 11.61 -11.39
C GLU A 76 -24.77 10.22 -11.23
N GLU A 77 -25.04 9.53 -12.32
CA GLU A 77 -25.56 8.16 -12.30
C GLU A 77 -24.54 7.15 -11.72
N PHE A 78 -23.26 7.31 -12.05
CA PHE A 78 -22.17 6.49 -11.52
C PHE A 78 -22.07 6.64 -10.00
N ASN A 79 -22.10 7.87 -9.50
CA ASN A 79 -22.03 8.16 -8.07
C ASN A 79 -23.24 7.57 -7.33
N ALA A 80 -24.45 7.68 -7.86
CA ALA A 80 -25.63 7.06 -7.26
C ALA A 80 -25.51 5.53 -7.18
N MET A 81 -24.98 4.88 -8.22
CA MET A 81 -24.72 3.43 -8.20
C MET A 81 -23.59 3.05 -7.23
N GLN A 82 -22.57 3.91 -7.10
CA GLN A 82 -21.47 3.72 -6.18
C GLN A 82 -21.94 3.83 -4.73
N ASP A 83 -22.80 4.80 -4.42
CA ASP A 83 -23.43 4.95 -3.10
C ASP A 83 -24.31 3.74 -2.77
N GLU A 84 -25.07 3.23 -3.75
CA GLU A 84 -25.85 2.00 -3.58
C GLU A 84 -24.93 0.81 -3.28
N LEU A 85 -23.86 0.63 -4.06
CA LEU A 85 -22.89 -0.44 -3.84
C LEU A 85 -22.26 -0.34 -2.45
N ASP A 86 -21.89 0.87 -2.03
CA ASP A 86 -21.24 1.14 -0.74
C ASP A 86 -22.17 0.94 0.46
N SER A 87 -23.48 1.05 0.26
CA SER A 87 -24.49 0.77 1.28
C SER A 87 -24.66 -0.72 1.60
N ILE A 88 -24.14 -1.61 0.75
CA ILE A 88 -24.23 -3.05 0.93
C ILE A 88 -23.21 -3.49 2.01
N PRO A 89 -23.63 -4.09 3.13
CA PRO A 89 -22.73 -4.40 4.26
C PRO A 89 -21.49 -5.23 3.87
N ILE A 90 -21.67 -6.24 3.02
CA ILE A 90 -20.55 -7.09 2.56
C ILE A 90 -19.52 -6.31 1.72
N VAL A 91 -19.93 -5.24 1.04
CA VAL A 91 -19.01 -4.36 0.30
C VAL A 91 -18.20 -3.52 1.27
N THR A 92 -18.85 -2.97 2.30
CA THR A 92 -18.16 -2.23 3.37
C THR A 92 -17.12 -3.13 4.07
N GLU A 93 -17.50 -4.37 4.42
CA GLU A 93 -16.58 -5.35 5.00
C GLU A 93 -15.40 -5.67 4.07
N PHE A 94 -15.67 -5.85 2.78
CA PHE A 94 -14.62 -6.09 1.78
C PHE A 94 -13.68 -4.88 1.65
N LYS A 95 -14.20 -3.65 1.65
CA LYS A 95 -13.37 -2.43 1.65
C LYS A 95 -12.51 -2.33 2.90
N GLN A 96 -13.08 -2.60 4.08
CA GLN A 96 -12.31 -2.61 5.32
C GLN A 96 -11.20 -3.66 5.28
N SER A 97 -11.49 -4.87 4.80
CA SER A 97 -10.48 -5.92 4.68
C SER A 97 -9.32 -5.54 3.74
N GLN A 98 -9.57 -4.72 2.71
CA GLN A 98 -8.52 -4.19 1.84
C GLN A 98 -7.61 -3.21 2.57
N VAL A 99 -8.20 -2.34 3.40
CA VAL A 99 -7.45 -1.40 4.25
C VAL A 99 -6.58 -2.18 5.22
N ASP A 100 -7.15 -3.17 5.92
CA ASP A 100 -6.41 -3.96 6.91
C ASP A 100 -5.21 -4.71 6.29
N VAL A 101 -5.40 -5.30 5.10
CA VAL A 101 -4.30 -5.94 4.35
C VAL A 101 -3.25 -4.91 3.91
N ASN A 102 -3.68 -3.72 3.48
CA ASN A 102 -2.75 -2.66 3.09
C ASN A 102 -1.92 -2.16 4.28
N ASP A 103 -2.55 -1.95 5.43
CA ASP A 103 -1.89 -1.54 6.67
C ASP A 103 -0.86 -2.56 7.13
N LEU A 104 -1.18 -3.86 7.03
CA LEU A 104 -0.23 -4.94 7.29
C LEU A 104 0.99 -4.87 6.37
N LEU A 105 0.77 -4.66 5.06
CA LEU A 105 1.87 -4.52 4.09
C LEU A 105 2.72 -3.27 4.34
N GLN A 106 2.09 -2.15 4.70
CA GLN A 106 2.78 -0.91 5.06
C GLN A 106 3.61 -1.09 6.33
N MET A 107 3.08 -1.76 7.35
CA MET A 107 3.81 -2.06 8.59
C MET A 107 5.07 -2.87 8.31
N VAL A 108 4.96 -3.94 7.51
CA VAL A 108 6.12 -4.76 7.11
C VAL A 108 7.15 -3.93 6.34
N THR A 109 6.69 -3.09 5.41
CA THR A 109 7.56 -2.20 4.64
C THR A 109 8.32 -1.22 5.54
N ASN A 110 7.61 -0.59 6.49
CA ASN A 110 8.20 0.35 7.44
C ASN A 110 9.25 -0.33 8.32
N VAL A 111 9.00 -1.55 8.80
CA VAL A 111 9.98 -2.33 9.57
C VAL A 111 11.23 -2.58 8.72
N ILE A 112 11.09 -3.04 7.47
CA ILE A 112 12.23 -3.28 6.58
C ILE A 112 13.02 -1.99 6.35
N THR A 113 12.35 -0.88 6.00
CA THR A 113 13.01 0.41 5.75
C THR A 113 13.77 0.91 6.97
N ASN A 114 13.16 0.84 8.16
CA ASN A 114 13.79 1.29 9.39
C ASN A 114 14.98 0.42 9.77
N THR A 115 14.85 -0.91 9.68
CA THR A 115 15.95 -1.85 9.98
C THR A 115 17.11 -1.69 9.01
N VAL A 116 16.85 -1.50 7.71
CA VAL A 116 17.90 -1.24 6.72
C VAL A 116 18.61 0.08 7.03
N SER A 117 17.86 1.14 7.34
CA SER A 117 18.41 2.46 7.67
C SER A 117 19.28 2.41 8.92
N GLU A 118 18.79 1.78 9.99
CA GLU A 118 19.53 1.56 11.23
C GLU A 118 20.82 0.76 10.99
N ARG A 119 20.73 -0.32 10.21
CA ARG A 119 21.90 -1.16 9.91
C ARG A 119 22.97 -0.39 9.14
N ILE A 120 22.57 0.44 8.16
CA ILE A 120 23.50 1.32 7.43
C ILE A 120 24.16 2.32 8.37
N ILE A 121 23.40 2.94 9.28
CA ILE A 121 23.95 3.88 10.27
C ILE A 121 24.97 3.19 11.17
N LEU A 122 24.65 2.00 11.69
CA LEU A 122 25.55 1.23 12.55
C LEU A 122 26.81 0.76 11.80
N ASP A 123 26.66 0.21 10.59
CA ASP A 123 27.77 -0.31 9.79
C ASP A 123 28.70 0.82 9.29
N THR A 124 28.19 2.05 9.19
CA THR A 124 29.00 3.25 8.90
C THR A 124 29.62 3.87 10.16
N GLY A 125 29.29 3.40 11.37
CA GLY A 125 29.79 3.97 12.63
C GLY A 125 29.09 5.27 13.05
N GLY A 126 27.87 5.46 12.56
CA GLY A 126 26.99 6.58 12.89
C GLY A 126 26.17 6.37 14.16
N ASN A 127 25.32 7.35 14.50
CA ASN A 127 24.46 7.28 15.67
C ASN A 127 22.98 7.11 15.26
N PRO A 128 22.34 5.95 15.56
CA PRO A 128 20.93 5.70 15.24
C PRO A 128 19.95 6.70 15.86
N LEU A 129 20.30 7.31 17.00
CA LEU A 129 19.46 8.29 17.68
C LEU A 129 19.46 9.67 16.98
N THR A 130 20.50 9.98 16.20
CA THR A 130 20.60 11.24 15.45
C THR A 130 20.38 11.06 13.95
N GLY A 131 20.33 9.82 13.45
CA GLY A 131 20.18 9.51 12.03
C GLY A 131 21.45 9.80 11.21
N GLU A 132 22.56 10.13 11.85
CA GLU A 132 23.81 10.50 11.20
C GLU A 132 24.64 9.25 10.92
N THR A 133 25.02 9.00 9.66
CA THR A 133 25.95 7.94 9.25
C THR A 133 27.41 8.35 9.52
N GLY A 134 28.24 7.44 10.02
CA GLY A 134 29.65 7.72 10.28
C GLY A 134 30.44 7.83 8.97
N GLY A 135 30.95 9.03 8.68
CA GLY A 135 31.64 9.32 7.40
C GLY A 135 31.34 10.69 6.82
N GLY A 136 30.39 11.43 7.38
CA GLY A 136 30.23 12.87 7.11
C GLY A 136 31.38 13.69 7.71
N PRO A 137 31.74 14.86 7.15
CA PRO A 137 32.79 15.71 7.70
C PRO A 137 32.48 16.01 9.17
N GLU A 138 33.45 15.78 10.06
CA GLU A 138 33.36 16.22 11.46
C GLU A 138 32.85 17.66 11.47
N LYS A 139 31.64 17.87 12.00
CA LYS A 139 31.23 19.23 12.32
C LYS A 139 32.16 19.69 13.42
N LYS A 140 33.22 20.42 13.03
CA LYS A 140 34.04 21.20 13.96
C LYS A 140 33.06 21.99 14.82
N HIS A 141 32.98 21.61 16.07
CA HIS A 141 32.29 22.36 17.09
C HIS A 141 33.06 23.67 17.20
N ASP A 142 32.58 24.72 16.53
CA ASP A 142 33.09 26.08 16.71
C ASP A 142 32.60 26.58 18.06
N GLY A 143 33.18 26.01 19.11
CA GLY A 143 33.05 26.46 20.48
C GLY A 143 33.96 27.66 20.68
N GLY A 144 33.50 28.82 20.24
CA GLY A 144 34.19 30.11 20.40
C GLY A 144 33.28 31.13 21.09
N CYS A 145 32.83 30.83 22.30
CA CYS A 145 32.34 31.89 23.21
C CYS A 145 33.54 32.37 24.02
N CYS A 146 34.03 33.58 23.73
CA CYS A 146 34.86 34.36 24.66
C CYS A 146 34.90 35.83 24.23
N SER A 147 34.25 36.66 25.05
CA SER A 147 34.38 38.13 25.25
C SER A 147 34.11 39.08 24.08
#